data_AF-A0A8S3VBU9-F1
#
_entry.id   AF-A0A8S3VBU9-F1
#
_cell.length_a   1.000
_cell.length_b   1.000
_cell.length_c   1.000
_cell.angle_alpha   90.00
_cell.angle_beta   90.00
_cell.angle_gamma   90.00
#
_symmetry.space_group_name_H-M   'P 1'
#
loop_
_entity.id
_entity.type
_entity.pdbx_description
1 polymer ?
#
loop_
_entity_poly.entity_id
_entity_poly.type
_entity_poly.pdbx_seq_one_letter_code
_entity_poly.pdbx_strand_id
1 'polypeptide(L)'
;MHDKITEKGSIDLDPPVVLVGSHKDKVEPSEGEEIEDACKDCLDRYTKDVSDDACGHIRDEYFISNIADDNSIFQAIRQDILNLARKMRTWDIDYPLKFIQLEKRLHIKKEELQIPIISFTDIKEISTETTQPLSEEELILYLKFHHEIRALVYFEDLPGYIILDTQWLSDAFKTIVTPKTFQLNVRDIKERNSGTTSMKEEFYIVKF
;
A
#
# COMPACT_ATOMS: atom_id res chain seq x y z
N MET A 1 18.07 5.56 27.63
CA MET A 1 19.42 5.74 27.05
C MET A 1 19.23 6.70 25.89
N HIS A 2 19.55 7.97 26.12
CA HIS A 2 19.36 9.06 25.16
C HIS A 2 20.52 9.12 24.16
N ASP A 3 20.22 9.70 23.00
CA ASP A 3 21.09 10.19 21.93
C ASP A 3 21.66 9.19 20.92
N LYS A 4 21.02 9.13 19.74
CA LYS A 4 21.51 9.73 18.50
C LYS A 4 20.53 9.44 17.36
N ILE A 5 19.51 10.27 17.21
CA ILE A 5 18.79 10.37 15.92
C ILE A 5 19.70 11.22 15.02
N THR A 6 20.61 10.54 14.34
CA THR A 6 21.40 11.14 13.27
C THR A 6 20.44 11.65 12.21
N GLU A 7 20.57 12.93 11.84
CA GLU A 7 19.92 13.56 10.70
C GLU A 7 20.26 12.81 9.40
N LYS A 8 19.57 11.71 9.11
CA LYS A 8 19.19 11.44 7.73
C LYS A 8 17.99 12.34 7.51
N GLY A 9 18.05 13.22 6.50
CA GLY A 9 16.95 14.08 6.08
C GLY A 9 15.70 13.23 5.86
N SER A 10 14.93 13.05 6.92
CA SER A 10 13.72 12.27 6.93
C SER A 10 12.68 13.19 6.31
N ILE A 11 12.09 12.78 5.20
CA ILE A 11 10.94 13.51 4.65
C ILE A 11 9.83 13.35 5.68
N ASP A 12 9.65 14.38 6.50
CA ASP A 12 8.46 14.51 7.31
C ASP A 12 7.36 15.07 6.41
N LEU A 13 6.23 14.36 6.44
CA LEU A 13 4.85 14.81 6.21
C LEU A 13 4.14 14.42 4.91
N ASP A 14 4.82 14.08 3.81
CA ASP A 14 4.13 14.06 2.51
C ASP A 14 4.41 12.82 1.64
N PRO A 15 3.40 11.97 1.31
CA PRO A 15 3.61 10.74 0.56
C PRO A 15 4.12 11.06 -0.85
N PRO A 16 5.24 10.46 -1.30
CA PRO A 16 5.76 10.68 -2.64
C PRO A 16 4.82 10.08 -3.69
N VAL A 17 4.61 10.82 -4.79
CA VAL A 17 3.75 10.43 -5.90
C VAL A 17 4.59 10.30 -7.16
N VAL A 18 4.43 9.18 -7.87
CA VAL A 18 4.94 8.99 -9.24
C VAL A 18 3.73 9.01 -10.15
N LEU A 19 3.70 9.93 -11.10
CA LEU A 19 2.60 10.03 -12.06
C LEU A 19 2.88 9.12 -13.25
N VAL A 20 1.90 8.29 -13.63
CA VAL A 20 2.02 7.41 -14.80
C VAL A 20 0.83 7.63 -15.72
N GLY A 21 1.07 8.33 -16.83
CA GLY A 21 0.15 8.41 -17.96
C GLY A 21 0.21 7.12 -18.77
N SER A 22 -0.80 6.27 -18.66
CA SER A 22 -0.90 5.02 -19.42
C SER A 22 -1.60 5.21 -20.76
N HIS A 23 -1.59 4.18 -21.60
CA HIS A 23 -2.30 4.14 -22.88
C HIS A 23 -1.76 5.09 -23.97
N LYS A 24 -0.46 5.41 -23.96
CA LYS A 24 0.18 6.18 -25.05
C LYS A 24 -0.01 5.53 -26.43
N ASP A 25 -0.21 4.21 -26.47
CA ASP A 25 -0.54 3.44 -27.67
C ASP A 25 -1.89 3.74 -28.31
N LYS A 26 -2.81 4.38 -27.57
CA LYS A 26 -4.14 4.78 -28.07
C LYS A 26 -4.18 6.21 -28.62
N VAL A 27 -3.05 6.89 -28.62
CA VAL A 27 -2.90 8.26 -29.14
C VAL A 27 -2.17 8.20 -30.47
N GLU A 28 -2.62 8.99 -31.44
CA GLU A 28 -1.91 9.10 -32.72
C GLU A 28 -0.48 9.61 -32.50
N PRO A 29 0.55 9.06 -33.18
CA PRO A 29 1.94 9.43 -32.93
C PRO A 29 2.24 10.93 -33.07
N SER A 30 1.51 11.63 -33.96
CA SER A 30 1.64 13.08 -34.15
C SER A 30 1.04 13.92 -33.02
N GLU A 31 0.12 13.36 -32.25
CA GLU A 31 -0.57 14.01 -31.14
C GLU A 31 0.02 13.58 -29.78
N GLY A 32 0.74 12.45 -29.74
CA GLY A 32 1.29 11.89 -28.51
C GLY A 32 2.27 12.81 -27.78
N GLU A 33 3.16 13.48 -28.51
CA GLU A 33 4.09 14.46 -27.93
C GLU A 33 3.36 15.74 -27.49
N GLU A 34 2.39 16.21 -28.28
CA GLU A 34 1.61 17.41 -27.94
C GLU A 34 0.75 17.21 -26.69
N ILE A 35 0.13 16.04 -26.53
CA ILE A 35 -0.65 15.69 -25.33
C ILE A 35 0.27 15.52 -24.12
N GLU A 36 1.44 14.90 -24.30
CA GLU A 36 2.44 14.76 -23.24
C GLU A 36 2.90 16.13 -22.73
N ASP A 37 3.24 17.04 -23.64
CA ASP A 37 3.66 18.41 -23.29
C ASP A 37 2.52 19.21 -22.67
N ALA A 38 1.29 19.10 -23.20
CA ALA A 38 0.12 19.76 -22.60
C ALA A 38 -0.19 19.23 -21.19
N CYS A 39 -0.03 17.93 -20.95
CA CYS A 39 -0.18 17.33 -19.62
C CYS A 39 0.89 17.85 -18.66
N LYS A 40 2.15 17.89 -19.09
CA LYS A 40 3.25 18.46 -18.30
C LYS A 40 2.99 19.92 -17.97
N ASP A 41 2.60 20.73 -18.94
CA ASP A 41 2.26 22.14 -18.74
C ASP A 41 1.09 22.33 -17.76
N CYS A 42 0.06 21.48 -17.84
CA CYS A 42 -1.06 21.53 -16.90
C CYS A 42 -0.62 21.18 -15.47
N LEU A 43 0.22 20.16 -15.33
CA LEU A 43 0.76 19.73 -14.05
C LEU A 43 1.68 20.80 -13.47
N ASP A 44 2.56 21.38 -14.28
CA ASP A 44 3.46 22.48 -13.94
C ASP A 44 2.71 23.71 -13.43
N ARG A 45 1.54 24.01 -14.01
CA ARG A 45 0.69 25.11 -13.56
C ARG A 45 0.03 24.77 -12.23
N TYR A 46 -0.50 23.56 -12.10
CA TYR A 46 -1.05 23.08 -10.83
C TYR A 46 0.01 23.09 -9.73
N THR A 47 1.27 22.77 -10.06
CA THR A 47 2.37 22.75 -9.09
C THR A 47 2.92 24.10 -8.71
N LYS A 48 2.80 25.10 -9.58
CA LYS A 48 3.16 26.50 -9.30
C LYS A 48 2.06 27.30 -8.58
N ASP A 49 0.80 26.96 -8.82
CA ASP A 49 -0.36 27.68 -8.26
C ASP A 49 -0.73 27.21 -6.84
N VAL A 50 -0.21 26.07 -6.42
CA VAL A 50 -0.37 25.52 -5.07
C VAL A 50 0.88 25.86 -4.27
N SER A 51 0.72 26.41 -3.05
CA SER A 51 1.85 26.75 -2.17
C SER A 51 2.88 25.62 -2.10
N ASP A 52 4.18 25.95 -2.03
CA ASP A 52 5.35 25.04 -2.09
C ASP A 52 5.15 23.68 -1.40
N ASP A 53 4.38 23.63 -0.31
CA ASP A 53 4.10 22.44 0.48
C ASP A 53 3.31 21.34 -0.28
N ALA A 54 2.29 21.66 -1.10
CA ALA A 54 1.40 20.63 -1.66
C ALA A 54 1.81 20.10 -3.05
N CYS A 55 2.83 20.66 -3.67
CA CYS A 55 3.37 20.18 -4.95
C CYS A 55 4.78 19.62 -4.86
N GLY A 56 5.40 19.71 -3.69
CA GLY A 56 6.58 18.93 -3.33
C GLY A 56 6.33 17.44 -3.15
N HIS A 57 5.22 16.85 -3.63
CA HIS A 57 4.94 15.40 -3.55
C HIS A 57 5.25 14.64 -4.83
N ILE A 58 5.03 15.26 -5.99
CA ILE A 58 5.26 14.62 -7.29
C ILE A 58 6.77 14.54 -7.48
N ARG A 59 7.26 13.34 -7.76
CA ARG A 59 8.69 13.03 -7.86
C ARG A 59 9.12 12.91 -9.30
N ASP A 60 8.36 12.13 -10.06
CA ASP A 60 8.65 11.78 -11.43
C ASP A 60 7.35 11.52 -12.20
N GLU A 61 7.45 11.63 -13.52
CA GLU A 61 6.34 11.50 -14.47
C GLU A 61 6.73 10.58 -15.61
N TYR A 62 5.84 9.66 -15.96
CA TYR A 62 6.09 8.65 -16.98
C TYR A 62 4.89 8.50 -17.91
N PHE A 63 5.13 8.57 -19.22
CA PHE A 63 4.10 8.32 -20.23
C PHE A 63 4.41 7.00 -20.94
N ILE A 64 3.57 5.99 -20.70
CA ILE A 64 3.81 4.61 -21.12
C ILE A 64 2.83 4.14 -22.18
N SER A 65 3.36 3.36 -23.12
CA SER A 65 2.56 2.54 -24.05
C SER A 65 2.36 1.16 -23.44
N ASN A 66 1.12 0.67 -23.46
CA ASN A 66 0.78 -0.63 -22.87
C ASN A 66 1.16 -1.82 -23.76
N ILE A 67 1.55 -1.55 -25.02
CA ILE A 67 1.89 -2.58 -26.02
C ILE A 67 3.37 -2.52 -26.44
N ALA A 68 4.13 -1.53 -25.96
CA ALA A 68 5.54 -1.41 -26.31
C ALA A 68 6.36 -2.51 -25.61
N ASP A 69 7.17 -3.22 -26.39
CA ASP A 69 8.09 -4.24 -25.87
C ASP A 69 9.31 -3.64 -25.15
N ASP A 70 9.47 -2.31 -25.18
CA ASP A 70 10.54 -1.62 -24.47
C ASP A 70 10.26 -1.56 -22.95
N ASN A 71 10.99 -2.37 -22.20
CA ASN A 71 10.90 -2.43 -20.75
C ASN A 71 11.76 -1.34 -20.05
N SER A 72 12.47 -0.48 -20.79
CA SER A 72 13.37 0.54 -20.23
C SER A 72 12.64 1.51 -19.29
N ILE A 73 11.45 1.97 -19.68
CA ILE A 73 10.64 2.89 -18.88
C ILE A 73 10.15 2.21 -17.60
N PHE A 74 9.69 0.95 -17.69
CA PHE A 74 9.30 0.19 -16.49
C PHE A 74 10.50 -0.10 -15.57
N GLN A 75 11.71 -0.25 -16.10
CA GLN A 75 12.92 -0.34 -15.28
C GLN A 75 13.21 0.99 -14.57
N ALA A 76 13.06 2.12 -15.25
CA ALA A 76 13.19 3.45 -14.65
C ALA A 76 12.18 3.66 -13.52
N ILE A 77 10.89 3.38 -13.77
CA ILE A 77 9.83 3.43 -12.75
C ILE A 77 10.18 2.56 -11.54
N ARG A 78 10.59 1.30 -11.76
CA ARG A 78 11.01 0.41 -10.65
C ARG A 78 12.17 0.99 -9.86
N GLN A 79 13.16 1.58 -10.54
CA GLN A 79 14.33 2.14 -9.89
C GLN A 79 13.98 3.37 -9.05
N ASP A 80 13.09 4.22 -9.53
CA ASP A 80 12.62 5.39 -8.78
C ASP A 80 11.78 5.01 -7.58
N ILE A 81 10.86 4.06 -7.76
CA ILE A 81 10.08 3.47 -6.67
C ILE A 81 11.02 2.93 -5.58
N LEU A 82 12.09 2.20 -5.94
CA LEU A 82 13.10 1.73 -4.98
C LEU A 82 13.89 2.87 -4.32
N ASN A 83 14.24 3.92 -5.07
CA ASN A 83 14.96 5.07 -4.55
C ASN A 83 14.09 5.89 -3.57
N LEU A 84 12.80 6.01 -3.84
CA LEU A 84 11.83 6.66 -2.97
C LEU A 84 11.61 5.84 -1.70
N ALA A 85 11.42 4.53 -1.82
CA ALA A 85 11.28 3.63 -0.69
C ALA A 85 12.45 3.74 0.29
N ARG A 86 13.68 3.75 -0.22
CA ARG A 86 14.91 3.90 0.60
C ARG A 86 14.98 5.21 1.40
N LYS A 87 14.23 6.23 0.99
CA LYS A 87 14.15 7.53 1.68
C LYS A 87 13.02 7.55 2.73
N MET A 88 12.12 6.57 2.72
CA MET A 88 11.03 6.48 3.68
C MET A 88 11.56 6.18 5.07
N ARG A 89 10.90 6.72 6.10
CA ARG A 89 11.24 6.48 7.50
C ARG A 89 11.15 5.02 7.89
N THR A 90 10.24 4.28 7.25
CA THR A 90 10.03 2.85 7.48
C THR A 90 11.12 1.96 6.90
N TRP A 91 11.98 2.49 6.03
CA TRP A 91 13.04 1.72 5.41
C TRP A 91 14.19 1.47 6.39
N ASP A 92 14.67 0.22 6.43
CA ASP A 92 15.82 -0.19 7.25
C ASP A 92 15.61 0.04 8.76
N ILE A 93 14.36 0.02 9.22
CA ILE A 93 14.05 0.04 10.66
C ILE A 93 14.40 -1.33 11.27
N ASP A 94 15.07 -1.30 12.42
CA ASP A 94 15.28 -2.47 13.26
C ASP A 94 13.93 -3.07 13.69
N TYR A 95 13.62 -4.25 13.16
CA TYR A 95 12.36 -4.91 13.41
C TYR A 95 12.49 -5.99 14.52
N PRO A 96 11.75 -5.90 15.64
CA PRO A 96 11.91 -6.83 16.75
C PRO A 96 11.62 -8.28 16.35
N LEU A 97 12.52 -9.20 16.68
CA LEU A 97 12.34 -10.63 16.36
C LEU A 97 11.05 -11.22 16.96
N LYS A 98 10.63 -10.74 18.14
CA LYS A 98 9.37 -11.15 18.78
C LYS A 98 8.16 -10.82 17.91
N PHE A 99 8.18 -9.69 17.21
CA PHE A 99 7.08 -9.26 16.34
C PHE A 99 6.94 -10.22 15.16
N ILE A 100 8.07 -10.61 14.53
CA ILE A 100 8.10 -11.60 13.44
C ILE A 100 7.48 -12.94 13.89
N GLN A 101 7.74 -13.37 15.12
CA GLN A 101 7.19 -14.64 15.62
C GLN A 101 5.67 -14.58 15.78
N LEU A 102 5.16 -13.47 16.31
CA LEU A 102 3.72 -13.24 16.43
C LEU A 102 3.06 -13.11 15.05
N GLU A 103 3.63 -12.36 14.12
CA GLU A 103 3.13 -12.23 12.74
C GLU A 103 2.98 -13.59 12.06
N LYS A 104 4.03 -14.43 12.13
CA LYS A 104 3.99 -15.78 11.55
C LYS A 104 2.85 -16.60 12.14
N ARG A 105 2.65 -16.51 13.46
CA ARG A 105 1.57 -17.26 14.12
C ARG A 105 0.20 -16.72 13.74
N LEU A 106 0.01 -15.41 13.71
CA LEU A 106 -1.23 -14.77 13.28
C LEU A 106 -1.55 -15.12 11.82
N HIS A 107 -0.55 -15.13 10.94
CA HIS A 107 -0.73 -15.54 9.55
C HIS A 107 -1.21 -16.99 9.44
N ILE A 108 -0.57 -17.94 10.14
CA ILE A 108 -1.00 -19.34 10.17
C ILE A 108 -2.45 -19.46 10.68
N LYS A 109 -2.79 -18.83 11.81
CA LYS A 109 -4.14 -18.89 12.38
C LYS A 109 -5.18 -18.26 11.46
N LYS A 110 -4.84 -17.14 10.79
CA LYS A 110 -5.70 -16.50 9.78
C LYS A 110 -6.00 -17.45 8.63
N GLU A 111 -5.00 -18.13 8.08
CA GLU A 111 -5.17 -19.08 6.98
C GLU A 111 -5.93 -20.34 7.42
N GLU A 112 -5.63 -20.89 8.59
CA GLU A 112 -6.27 -22.10 9.11
C GLU A 112 -7.75 -21.88 9.46
N LEU A 113 -8.07 -20.75 10.10
CA LEU A 113 -9.41 -20.48 10.61
C LEU A 113 -10.26 -19.65 9.64
N GLN A 114 -9.65 -19.04 8.62
CA GLN A 114 -10.29 -18.10 7.69
C GLN A 114 -11.00 -16.95 8.43
N ILE A 115 -10.41 -16.52 9.56
CA ILE A 115 -10.95 -15.47 10.42
C ILE A 115 -10.26 -14.13 10.09
N PRO A 116 -10.98 -13.15 9.53
CA PRO A 116 -10.41 -11.86 9.17
C PRO A 116 -10.31 -10.88 10.36
N ILE A 117 -11.01 -11.16 11.46
CA ILE A 117 -11.11 -10.28 12.65
C ILE A 117 -10.90 -11.10 13.92
N ILE A 118 -10.05 -10.64 14.81
CA ILE A 118 -9.85 -11.23 16.15
C ILE A 118 -9.90 -10.16 17.23
N SER A 119 -10.02 -10.58 18.48
CA SER A 119 -9.98 -9.69 19.64
C SER A 119 -8.55 -9.52 20.16
N PHE A 120 -8.32 -8.48 20.97
CA PHE A 120 -7.07 -8.30 21.70
C PHE A 120 -6.75 -9.48 22.64
N THR A 121 -7.78 -10.09 23.22
CA THR A 121 -7.64 -11.30 24.04
C THR A 121 -7.10 -12.47 23.22
N ASP A 122 -7.59 -12.66 22.00
CA ASP A 122 -7.10 -13.71 21.11
C ASP A 122 -5.63 -13.48 20.74
N ILE A 123 -5.23 -12.23 20.47
CA ILE A 123 -3.82 -11.90 20.20
C ILE A 123 -2.94 -12.19 21.40
N LYS A 124 -3.40 -11.84 22.62
CA LYS A 124 -2.70 -12.18 23.86
C LYS A 124 -2.50 -13.68 23.98
N GLU A 125 -3.55 -14.47 23.78
CA GLU A 125 -3.47 -15.93 23.82
C GLU A 125 -2.50 -16.47 22.77
N ILE A 126 -2.62 -16.03 21.53
CA ILE A 126 -1.73 -16.42 20.42
C ILE A 126 -0.27 -16.04 20.72
N SER A 127 -0.03 -14.89 21.34
CA SER A 127 1.32 -14.46 21.74
C SER A 127 1.96 -15.41 22.73
N THR A 128 1.20 -15.97 23.67
CA THR A 128 1.71 -16.97 24.62
C THR A 128 2.17 -18.27 23.96
N GLU A 129 1.65 -18.58 22.78
CA GLU A 129 2.06 -19.76 22.01
C GLU A 129 3.38 -19.56 21.23
N THR A 130 3.97 -18.37 21.27
CA THR A 130 5.26 -18.05 20.64
C THR A 130 6.44 -18.38 21.55
N THR A 131 7.65 -18.51 20.98
CA THR A 131 8.86 -18.79 21.79
C THR A 131 9.22 -17.62 22.69
N GLN A 132 8.87 -16.39 22.31
CA GLN A 132 9.08 -15.18 23.09
C GLN A 132 7.78 -14.36 23.14
N PRO A 133 6.88 -14.66 24.09
CA PRO A 133 5.64 -13.92 24.27
C PRO A 133 5.91 -12.44 24.50
N LEU A 134 5.00 -11.61 24.01
CA LEU A 134 5.04 -10.17 24.20
C LEU A 134 4.29 -9.79 25.49
N SER A 135 4.80 -8.79 26.21
CA SER A 135 4.02 -8.12 27.27
C SER A 135 2.81 -7.41 26.68
N GLU A 136 1.88 -6.99 27.52
CA GLU A 136 0.71 -6.22 27.07
C GLU A 136 1.11 -4.89 26.41
N GLU A 137 2.11 -4.20 26.96
CA GLU A 137 2.65 -2.97 26.38
C GLU A 137 3.33 -3.23 25.03
N GLU A 138 4.11 -4.32 24.93
CA GLU A 138 4.73 -4.74 23.68
C GLU A 138 3.69 -5.12 22.61
N LEU A 139 2.55 -5.72 23.00
CA LEU A 139 1.43 -6.03 22.11
C LEU A 139 0.72 -4.78 21.60
N ILE A 140 0.50 -3.78 22.46
CA ILE A 140 -0.09 -2.51 22.03
C ILE A 140 0.85 -1.81 21.04
N LEU A 141 2.16 -1.81 21.31
CA LEU A 141 3.15 -1.27 20.39
C LEU A 141 3.16 -2.02 19.05
N TYR A 142 3.10 -3.35 19.09
CA TYR A 142 2.97 -4.20 17.91
C TYR A 142 1.75 -3.79 17.06
N LEU A 143 0.58 -3.64 17.68
CA LEU A 143 -0.65 -3.29 16.98
C LEU A 143 -0.63 -1.88 16.40
N LYS A 144 -0.12 -0.90 17.14
CA LYS A 144 0.04 0.48 16.65
C LYS A 144 0.99 0.53 15.45
N PHE A 145 2.15 -0.13 15.56
CA PHE A 145 3.09 -0.23 14.45
C PHE A 145 2.47 -0.87 13.20
N HIS A 146 1.80 -2.02 13.34
CA HIS A 146 1.20 -2.73 12.20
C HIS A 146 0.00 -2.00 11.61
N HIS A 147 -0.69 -1.20 12.42
CA HIS A 147 -1.73 -0.29 11.95
C HIS A 147 -1.16 0.83 11.07
N GLU A 148 -0.06 1.45 11.48
CA GLU A 148 0.61 2.52 10.72
C GLU A 148 1.08 2.04 9.34
N ILE A 149 1.67 0.84 9.28
CA ILE A 149 2.09 0.22 8.01
C ILE A 149 0.95 -0.48 7.25
N ARG A 150 -0.30 -0.37 7.73
CA ARG A 150 -1.52 -0.95 7.12
C ARG A 150 -1.47 -2.47 6.94
N ALA A 151 -0.66 -3.16 7.73
CA ALA A 151 -0.60 -4.62 7.76
C ALA A 151 -1.85 -5.21 8.43
N LEU A 152 -2.41 -4.50 9.43
CA LEU A 152 -3.69 -4.78 10.08
C LEU A 152 -4.40 -3.46 10.40
N VAL A 153 -5.66 -3.53 10.86
CA VAL A 153 -6.36 -2.36 11.41
C VAL A 153 -6.65 -2.58 12.89
N TYR A 154 -6.25 -1.62 13.70
CA TYR A 154 -6.44 -1.60 15.15
C TYR A 154 -6.94 -0.23 15.58
N PHE A 155 -7.97 -0.21 16.43
CA PHE A 155 -8.46 0.98 17.09
C PHE A 155 -8.43 0.73 18.60
N GLU A 156 -7.78 1.62 19.35
CA GLU A 156 -7.60 1.49 20.80
C GLU A 156 -8.96 1.50 21.54
N ASP A 157 -9.93 2.25 21.02
CA ASP A 157 -11.31 2.32 21.54
C ASP A 157 -12.16 1.08 21.19
N LEU A 158 -11.69 0.20 20.29
CA LEU A 158 -12.40 -1.00 19.84
C LEU A 158 -11.51 -2.26 19.93
N PRO A 159 -11.02 -2.63 21.13
CA PRO A 159 -10.07 -3.74 21.30
C PRO A 159 -10.64 -5.12 20.95
N GLY A 160 -11.97 -5.23 20.81
CA GLY A 160 -12.63 -6.45 20.35
C GLY A 160 -12.53 -6.70 18.85
N TYR A 161 -12.08 -5.73 18.06
CA TYR A 161 -12.09 -5.79 16.59
C TYR A 161 -10.73 -5.40 16.01
N ILE A 162 -9.85 -6.38 15.91
CA ILE A 162 -8.55 -6.26 15.27
C ILE A 162 -8.64 -6.96 13.92
N ILE A 163 -8.50 -6.19 12.85
CA ILE A 163 -8.74 -6.67 11.49
C ILE A 163 -7.41 -7.10 10.89
N LEU A 164 -7.21 -8.41 10.77
CA LEU A 164 -6.01 -9.04 10.19
C LEU A 164 -6.02 -9.04 8.65
N ASP A 165 -7.17 -8.76 8.05
CA ASP A 165 -7.35 -8.73 6.61
C ASP A 165 -7.93 -7.38 6.15
N THR A 166 -7.04 -6.51 5.69
CA THR A 166 -7.42 -5.19 5.16
C THR A 166 -8.17 -5.29 3.83
N GLN A 167 -7.99 -6.37 3.06
CA GLN A 167 -8.72 -6.61 1.82
C GLN A 167 -10.17 -6.98 2.13
N TRP A 168 -10.39 -7.87 3.11
CA TRP A 168 -11.72 -8.21 3.59
C TRP A 168 -12.50 -6.96 4.03
N LEU A 169 -11.85 -6.05 4.77
CA LEU A 169 -12.48 -4.80 5.19
C LEU A 169 -12.84 -3.91 4.00
N SER A 170 -11.92 -3.78 3.04
CA SER A 170 -12.16 -3.02 1.81
C SER A 170 -13.36 -3.56 1.04
N ASP A 171 -13.48 -4.89 0.91
CA ASP A 171 -14.57 -5.52 0.19
C ASP A 171 -15.91 -5.40 0.94
N ALA A 172 -15.88 -5.43 2.27
CA ALA A 172 -17.06 -5.10 3.08
C ALA A 172 -17.53 -3.66 2.81
N PHE A 173 -16.63 -2.68 2.83
CA PHE A 173 -16.97 -1.29 2.52
C PHE A 173 -17.50 -1.13 1.10
N LYS A 174 -16.84 -1.73 0.09
CA LYS A 174 -17.34 -1.73 -1.30
C LYS A 174 -18.77 -2.21 -1.37
N THR A 175 -19.11 -3.30 -0.68
CA THR A 175 -20.47 -3.85 -0.68
C THR A 175 -21.49 -2.88 -0.08
N ILE A 176 -21.11 -2.14 0.96
CA ILE A 176 -21.99 -1.19 1.65
C ILE A 176 -22.19 0.08 0.83
N VAL A 177 -21.10 0.67 0.31
CA VAL A 177 -21.15 1.98 -0.34
C VAL A 177 -21.55 1.91 -1.80
N THR A 178 -21.31 0.78 -2.47
CA THR A 178 -21.60 0.62 -3.89
C THR A 178 -23.11 0.39 -4.09
N PRO A 179 -23.81 1.28 -4.81
CA PRO A 179 -25.22 1.08 -5.13
C PRO A 179 -25.43 -0.25 -5.86
N LYS A 180 -26.58 -0.89 -5.65
CA LYS A 180 -26.91 -2.20 -6.25
C LYS A 180 -26.73 -2.26 -7.77
N THR A 181 -26.86 -1.12 -8.45
CA THR A 181 -26.64 -1.00 -9.91
C THR A 181 -25.19 -1.21 -10.33
N PHE A 182 -24.22 -1.03 -9.43
CA PHE A 182 -22.79 -1.18 -9.67
C PHE A 182 -22.18 -2.34 -8.88
N GLN A 183 -22.99 -3.09 -8.13
CA GLN A 183 -22.54 -4.31 -7.47
C GLN A 183 -22.31 -5.38 -8.55
N LEU A 184 -21.06 -5.82 -8.71
CA LEU A 184 -20.72 -6.92 -9.60
C LEU A 184 -21.54 -8.16 -9.21
N ASN A 185 -22.12 -8.85 -10.19
CA ASN A 185 -22.79 -10.12 -9.92
C ASN A 185 -21.74 -11.10 -9.37
N VAL A 186 -22.04 -11.78 -8.26
CA VAL A 186 -21.13 -12.71 -7.57
C VAL A 186 -20.62 -13.85 -8.50
N ARG A 187 -21.29 -14.08 -9.63
CA ARG A 187 -20.84 -15.01 -10.68
C ARG A 187 -19.59 -14.53 -11.42
N ASP A 188 -19.45 -13.21 -11.64
CA ASP A 188 -18.32 -12.61 -12.36
C ASP A 188 -17.03 -12.59 -11.50
N ILE A 189 -17.18 -12.61 -10.17
CA ILE A 189 -16.07 -12.66 -9.20
C ILE A 189 -15.39 -14.05 -9.20
N LYS A 190 -16.17 -15.12 -9.39
CA LYS A 190 -15.59 -16.48 -9.47
C LYS A 190 -14.86 -16.74 -10.78
N GLU A 191 -15.38 -16.23 -11.90
CA GLU A 191 -14.73 -16.38 -13.21
C GLU A 191 -13.38 -15.64 -13.29
N ARG A 192 -13.24 -14.50 -12.60
CA ARG A 192 -11.94 -13.81 -12.44
C ARG A 192 -10.89 -14.61 -11.66
N ASN A 193 -11.31 -15.50 -10.76
CA ASN A 193 -10.40 -16.30 -9.94
C ASN A 193 -10.15 -17.71 -10.49
N SER A 194 -10.88 -18.15 -11.53
CA SER A 194 -10.73 -19.47 -12.15
C SER A 194 -10.36 -19.46 -13.64
N GLY A 195 -10.22 -18.28 -14.26
CA GLY A 195 -9.91 -18.13 -15.68
C GLY A 195 -8.55 -17.48 -15.92
N THR A 196 -7.62 -18.22 -16.51
CA THR A 196 -6.45 -17.69 -17.19
C THR A 196 -6.88 -16.77 -18.35
N THR A 197 -6.25 -15.59 -18.40
CA THR A 197 -6.12 -14.66 -19.54
C THR A 197 -7.11 -13.49 -19.64
N SER A 198 -6.50 -12.31 -19.52
CA SER A 198 -6.86 -10.96 -20.01
C SER A 198 -7.47 -9.99 -19.01
N MET A 199 -6.74 -8.89 -18.83
CA MET A 199 -7.00 -7.71 -17.99
C MET A 199 -7.00 -7.95 -16.49
N LYS A 200 -5.79 -8.21 -15.97
CA LYS A 200 -5.47 -7.84 -14.61
C LYS A 200 -5.21 -6.33 -14.56
N GLU A 201 -6.14 -5.56 -14.03
CA GLU A 201 -5.77 -4.34 -13.29
C GLU A 201 -5.07 -4.81 -12.02
N GLU A 202 -3.80 -5.18 -12.14
CA GLU A 202 -2.93 -5.40 -11.00
C GLU A 202 -2.61 -4.02 -10.40
N PHE A 203 -3.44 -3.60 -9.45
CA PHE A 203 -3.01 -2.63 -8.45
C PHE A 203 -1.91 -3.30 -7.63
N TYR A 204 -0.66 -3.14 -8.07
CA TYR A 204 0.49 -3.42 -7.24
C TYR A 204 0.54 -2.38 -6.13
N ILE A 205 -0.09 -2.69 -4.99
CA ILE A 205 0.35 -2.08 -3.73
C ILE A 205 1.71 -2.72 -3.44
N VAL A 206 2.78 -2.05 -3.87
CA VAL A 206 4.12 -2.35 -3.40
C VAL A 206 4.13 -2.01 -1.92
N LYS A 207 4.05 -3.05 -1.07
CA LYS A 207 4.33 -2.90 0.36
C LYS A 207 5.82 -2.60 0.50
N PHE A 208 6.13 -1.47 1.11
CA PHE A 208 7.46 -1.18 1.67
C PHE A 208 7.42 -1.44 3.16
#